data_AF-A0A520IIF7-F1
#
_entry.id   AF-A0A520IIF7-F1
#
_cell.length_a   1.000
_cell.length_b   1.000
_cell.length_c   1.000
_cell.angle_alpha   90.00
_cell.angle_beta   90.00
_cell.angle_gamma   90.00
#
_symmetry.space_group_name_H-M   'P 1'
#
loop_
_entity.id
_entity.type
_entity.pdbx_description
1 polymer ?
#
loop_
_entity_poly.entity_id
_entity_poly.type
_entity_poly.pdbx_seq_one_letter_code
_entity_poly.pdbx_strand_id
1 'polypeptide(L)'
;MSDGNKRGRPGLGRGLNALLGEMARETPVSADGAAQQSSGVRMLPVSSLSPHPDQPRRHFDEAMLDELAASIASRGLIQPIVVRPHGHDFQIVAGERRWRAAQRARLHEVPVVVRDFDDAETLEIALIENIQREDLNAIEEAQAYQRLAGEYGHTQEVLAKIVHKSR
;
A
#
# COMPACT_ATOMS: atom_id res chain seq x y z
N MET A 1 -52.99 -10.18 -23.88
CA MET A 1 -52.87 -10.83 -22.57
C MET A 1 -51.91 -11.99 -22.74
N SER A 2 -50.74 -12.12 -22.14
CA SER A 2 -49.93 -11.29 -21.25
C SER A 2 -48.50 -11.88 -21.27
N ASP A 3 -47.49 -11.02 -21.12
CA ASP A 3 -46.14 -11.22 -20.54
C ASP A 3 -45.30 -12.45 -20.92
N GLY A 4 -44.06 -12.35 -21.42
CA GLY A 4 -43.01 -11.40 -21.07
C GLY A 4 -42.18 -11.90 -19.88
N ASN A 5 -41.24 -12.82 -20.08
CA ASN A 5 -40.26 -13.18 -19.03
C ASN A 5 -38.82 -13.21 -19.57
N LYS A 6 -38.18 -12.03 -19.54
CA LYS A 6 -36.74 -11.85 -19.75
C LYS A 6 -36.00 -12.35 -18.50
N ARG A 7 -35.22 -13.42 -18.62
CA ARG A 7 -34.30 -13.86 -17.56
C ARG A 7 -33.14 -12.87 -17.47
N GLY A 8 -33.18 -12.00 -16.46
CA GLY A 8 -32.10 -11.10 -16.10
C GLY A 8 -30.84 -11.86 -15.67
N ARG A 9 -29.69 -11.39 -16.14
CA ARG A 9 -28.35 -11.86 -15.76
C ARG A 9 -28.11 -11.56 -14.27
N PRO A 10 -27.47 -12.43 -13.48
CA PRO A 10 -27.12 -12.09 -12.12
C PRO A 10 -26.04 -11.00 -12.14
N GLY A 11 -26.37 -9.84 -11.55
CA GLY A 11 -25.50 -8.67 -11.51
C GLY A 11 -24.20 -8.92 -10.74
N LEU A 12 -23.11 -8.41 -11.32
CA LEU A 12 -21.79 -8.21 -10.69
C LEU A 12 -21.93 -7.24 -9.50
N GLY A 13 -22.39 -7.75 -8.35
CA GLY A 13 -22.58 -6.93 -7.15
C GLY A 13 -22.21 -7.61 -5.84
N ARG A 14 -21.71 -8.86 -5.89
CA ARG A 14 -21.46 -9.66 -4.67
C ARG A 14 -19.99 -9.76 -4.24
N GLY A 15 -19.04 -9.30 -5.06
CA GLY A 15 -17.60 -9.41 -4.77
C GLY A 15 -17.01 -8.27 -3.94
N LEU A 16 -17.52 -7.03 -4.07
CA LEU A 16 -16.97 -5.87 -3.36
C LEU A 16 -17.54 -5.68 -1.95
N ASN A 17 -18.80 -6.08 -1.72
CA ASN A 17 -19.39 -5.99 -0.38
C ASN A 17 -18.82 -7.01 0.62
N ALA A 18 -18.12 -8.05 0.14
CA ALA A 18 -17.38 -8.97 1.01
C ALA A 18 -16.04 -8.38 1.50
N LEU A 19 -15.49 -7.38 0.81
CA LEU A 19 -14.25 -6.69 1.20
C LEU A 19 -14.49 -5.35 1.92
N LEU A 20 -15.68 -4.74 1.79
CA LEU A 20 -16.03 -3.45 2.39
C LEU A 20 -17.08 -3.52 3.52
N GLY A 21 -17.72 -4.68 3.75
CA GLY A 21 -18.91 -4.81 4.59
C GLY A 21 -18.73 -4.71 6.10
N GLU A 22 -17.51 -4.53 6.62
CA GLU A 22 -17.24 -4.57 8.07
C GLU A 22 -16.54 -3.31 8.59
N MET A 23 -16.76 -2.14 7.96
CA MET A 23 -16.25 -0.84 8.45
C MET A 23 -17.31 0.05 9.11
N ALA A 24 -18.43 -0.49 9.57
CA ALA A 24 -19.45 0.30 10.27
C ALA A 24 -20.10 -0.46 11.43
N ARG A 25 -19.30 -0.85 12.42
CA ARG A 25 -19.78 -1.11 13.79
C ARG A 25 -18.78 -0.56 14.80
N GLU A 26 -18.98 0.69 15.19
CA GLU A 26 -18.38 1.25 16.40
C GLU A 26 -19.08 0.62 17.61
N THR A 27 -18.34 -0.19 18.37
CA THR A 27 -18.71 -0.62 19.72
C THR A 27 -17.58 -0.29 20.69
N PRO A 28 -17.91 0.10 21.93
CA PRO A 28 -16.96 0.76 22.83
C PRO A 28 -15.90 -0.21 23.37
N VAL A 29 -14.73 0.37 23.62
CA VAL A 29 -13.52 -0.27 24.10
C VAL A 29 -13.76 -0.96 25.45
N SER A 30 -13.48 -2.26 25.53
CA SER A 30 -13.25 -2.97 26.79
C SER A 30 -11.85 -3.57 26.76
N ALA A 31 -11.07 -3.25 27.79
CA ALA A 31 -9.74 -3.77 28.01
C ALA A 31 -9.83 -5.20 28.56
N ASP A 32 -9.28 -6.17 27.83
CA ASP A 32 -8.39 -7.23 28.33
C ASP A 32 -8.20 -8.33 27.28
N GLY A 33 -6.94 -8.69 27.02
CA GLY A 33 -6.54 -10.03 26.57
C GLY A 33 -6.66 -10.37 25.07
N ALA A 34 -5.53 -10.82 24.52
CA ALA A 34 -5.32 -11.42 23.20
C ALA A 34 -5.18 -10.45 22.01
N ALA A 35 -3.98 -10.47 21.43
CA ALA A 35 -3.61 -9.77 20.20
C ALA A 35 -4.46 -10.25 19.02
N GLN A 36 -5.64 -9.66 18.87
CA GLN A 36 -6.38 -9.69 17.63
C GLN A 36 -5.62 -8.78 16.67
N GLN A 37 -4.97 -9.37 15.67
CA GLN A 37 -4.29 -8.63 14.60
C GLN A 37 -5.31 -7.72 13.91
N SER A 38 -5.43 -6.50 14.41
CA SER A 38 -6.32 -5.50 13.86
C SER A 38 -5.73 -5.10 12.51
N SER A 39 -6.35 -5.55 11.42
CA SER A 39 -6.12 -5.09 10.05
C SER A 39 -6.56 -3.63 9.81
N GLY A 40 -6.60 -2.83 10.88
CA GLY A 40 -7.04 -1.45 10.90
C GLY A 40 -5.87 -0.47 10.84
N VAL A 41 -6.21 0.78 10.59
CA VAL A 41 -5.25 1.89 10.61
C VAL A 41 -4.85 2.18 12.06
N ARG A 42 -3.54 2.26 12.33
CA ARG A 42 -2.96 2.63 13.63
C ARG A 42 -2.14 3.90 13.49
N MET A 43 -2.09 4.73 14.52
CA MET A 43 -1.14 5.84 14.57
C MET A 43 0.17 5.34 15.18
N LEU A 44 1.29 5.55 14.51
CA LEU A 44 2.61 5.22 15.03
C LEU A 44 3.56 6.43 14.96
N PRO A 45 4.53 6.53 15.88
CA PRO A 45 5.59 7.52 15.80
C PRO A 45 6.33 7.45 14.47
N VAL A 46 6.57 8.59 13.84
CA VAL A 46 7.32 8.66 12.58
C VAL A 46 8.74 8.09 12.75
N SER A 47 9.31 8.23 13.95
CA SER A 47 10.63 7.74 14.32
C SER A 47 10.74 6.22 14.47
N SER A 48 9.64 5.50 14.66
CA SER A 48 9.65 4.03 14.74
C SER A 48 9.53 3.37 13.36
N LEU A 49 9.55 4.16 12.28
CA LEU A 49 9.44 3.67 10.91
C LEU A 49 10.78 3.83 10.20
N SER A 50 11.25 2.77 9.55
CA SER A 50 12.49 2.77 8.76
C SER A 50 12.25 2.21 7.36
N PRO A 51 12.87 2.77 6.29
CA PRO A 51 12.77 2.19 4.96
C PRO A 51 13.63 0.92 4.83
N HIS A 52 13.28 0.06 3.87
CA HIS A 52 14.15 -1.06 3.49
C HIS A 52 15.43 -0.53 2.80
N PRO A 53 16.64 -1.02 3.11
CA PRO A 53 17.88 -0.52 2.49
C PRO A 53 17.92 -0.74 0.97
N ASP A 54 17.32 -1.83 0.49
CA ASP A 54 17.25 -2.18 -0.93
C ASP A 54 16.00 -1.65 -1.65
N GLN A 55 15.38 -0.56 -1.16
CA GLN A 55 14.26 0.08 -1.85
C GLN A 55 14.66 0.42 -3.31
N PRO A 56 13.86 -0.01 -4.32
CA PRO A 56 14.19 0.19 -5.73
C PRO A 56 14.17 1.67 -6.12
N ARG A 57 13.33 2.47 -5.45
CA ARG A 57 13.29 3.92 -5.67
C ARG A 57 14.39 4.62 -4.88
N ARG A 58 15.46 5.04 -5.57
CA ARG A 58 16.58 5.77 -4.96
C ARG A 58 16.54 7.28 -5.18
N HIS A 59 15.86 7.73 -6.23
CA HIS A 59 15.75 9.14 -6.56
C HIS A 59 14.36 9.70 -6.17
N PHE A 60 14.38 10.82 -5.47
CA PHE A 60 13.21 11.58 -5.11
C PHE A 60 13.39 13.02 -5.59
N ASP A 61 12.38 13.52 -6.27
CA ASP A 61 12.30 14.93 -6.61
C ASP A 61 12.00 15.72 -5.34
N GLU A 62 12.94 16.57 -4.95
CA GLU A 62 12.88 17.38 -3.74
C GLU A 62 11.73 18.39 -3.75
N ALA A 63 11.45 19.02 -4.89
CA ALA A 63 10.36 19.99 -5.01
C ALA A 63 9.00 19.30 -4.85
N MET A 64 8.82 18.14 -5.50
CA MET A 64 7.60 17.34 -5.35
C MET A 64 7.41 16.77 -3.94
N LEU A 65 8.51 16.52 -3.21
CA LEU A 65 8.44 16.12 -1.80
C LEU A 65 8.03 17.29 -0.90
N ASP A 66 8.51 18.50 -1.17
CA ASP A 66 8.16 19.69 -0.41
C ASP A 66 6.70 20.10 -0.62
N GLU A 67 6.18 20.00 -1.84
CA GLU A 67 4.76 20.19 -2.12
C GLU A 67 3.89 19.18 -1.34
N LEU A 68 4.29 17.91 -1.34
CA LEU A 68 3.60 16.88 -0.58
C LEU A 68 3.68 17.14 0.94
N ALA A 69 4.83 17.60 1.43
CA ALA A 69 5.01 17.95 2.83
C ALA A 69 4.11 19.13 3.24
N ALA A 70 4.00 20.18 2.40
CA ALA A 70 3.09 21.29 2.64
C ALA A 70 1.63 20.84 2.67
N SER A 71 1.24 19.95 1.75
CA SER A 71 -0.10 19.34 1.74
C SER A 71 -0.37 18.55 3.03
N ILE A 72 0.56 17.68 3.43
CA ILE A 72 0.49 16.88 4.66
C ILE A 72 0.43 17.76 5.91
N ALA A 73 1.20 18.85 5.97
CA ALA A 73 1.16 19.78 7.09
C ALA A 73 -0.23 20.43 7.26
N SER A 74 -0.92 20.70 6.15
CA SER A 74 -2.23 21.36 6.18
C SER A 74 -3.41 20.42 6.47
N ARG A 75 -3.34 19.15 6.02
CA ARG A 75 -4.47 18.20 6.01
C ARG A 75 -4.21 16.89 6.75
N GLY A 76 -2.99 16.69 7.22
CA GLY A 76 -2.53 15.40 7.70
C GLY A 76 -2.27 14.41 6.56
N LEU A 77 -1.78 13.23 6.94
CA LEU A 77 -1.49 12.14 6.01
C LEU A 77 -2.75 11.28 5.85
N ILE A 78 -3.48 11.46 4.75
CA ILE A 78 -4.79 10.80 4.54
C ILE A 78 -4.62 9.32 4.22
N GLN A 79 -3.67 8.98 3.33
CA GLN A 79 -3.45 7.59 2.93
C GLN A 79 -2.39 6.93 3.83
N PRO A 80 -2.73 5.88 4.59
CA PRO A 80 -1.82 5.24 5.52
C PRO A 80 -0.57 4.62 4.86
N ILE A 81 0.54 4.61 5.58
CA ILE A 81 1.79 3.94 5.18
C ILE A 81 1.65 2.45 5.48
N VAL A 82 2.07 1.58 4.56
CA VAL A 82 2.06 0.13 4.82
C VAL A 82 3.41 -0.25 5.40
N VAL A 83 3.37 -0.91 6.55
CA VAL A 83 4.58 -1.31 7.28
C VAL A 83 4.48 -2.75 7.74
N ARG A 84 5.60 -3.34 8.11
CA ARG A 84 5.69 -4.64 8.76
C ARG A 84 6.47 -4.56 10.07
N PRO A 85 6.25 -5.47 11.03
CA PRO A 85 7.09 -5.56 12.21
C PRO A 85 8.56 -5.84 11.84
N HIS A 86 9.50 -5.14 12.49
CA HIS A 86 10.94 -5.37 12.32
C HIS A 86 11.68 -5.09 13.64
N GLY A 87 11.96 -6.14 14.40
CA GLY A 87 12.54 -6.01 15.74
C GLY A 87 11.56 -5.30 16.70
N HIS A 88 12.00 -4.18 17.28
CA HIS A 88 11.17 -3.31 18.14
C HIS A 88 10.47 -2.18 17.37
N ASP A 89 10.82 -2.00 16.09
CA ASP A 89 10.34 -0.95 15.21
C ASP A 89 9.53 -1.54 14.06
N PHE A 90 9.25 -0.71 13.05
CA PHE A 90 8.55 -1.10 11.85
C PHE A 90 9.35 -0.75 10.61
N GLN A 91 9.26 -1.61 9.60
CA GLN A 91 9.85 -1.38 8.29
C GLN A 91 8.78 -0.98 7.29
N ILE A 92 9.07 0.04 6.48
CA ILE A 92 8.18 0.55 5.44
C ILE A 92 8.19 -0.40 4.25
N VAL A 93 7.01 -0.91 3.93
CA VAL A 93 6.74 -1.75 2.76
C VAL A 93 6.31 -0.87 1.58
N ALA A 94 5.41 0.08 1.83
CA ALA A 94 4.93 1.01 0.81
C ALA A 94 4.60 2.39 1.38
N GLY A 95 4.81 3.43 0.57
CA GLY A 95 4.53 4.82 0.95
C GLY A 95 5.72 5.60 1.50
N GLU A 96 6.95 5.25 1.10
CA GLU A 96 8.17 5.94 1.57
C GLU A 96 8.14 7.45 1.32
N ARG A 97 7.62 7.90 0.16
CA ARG A 97 7.45 9.34 -0.13
C ARG A 97 6.59 10.05 0.91
N ARG A 98 5.50 9.40 1.34
CA ARG A 98 4.58 9.94 2.34
C ARG A 98 5.26 10.01 3.71
N TRP A 99 6.06 9.01 4.07
CA TRP A 99 6.88 9.04 5.29
C TRP A 99 7.94 10.15 5.26
N ARG A 100 8.68 10.31 4.16
CA ARG A 100 9.66 11.40 3.99
C ARG A 100 9.00 12.77 4.09
N ALA A 101 7.87 12.95 3.40
CA ALA A 101 7.12 14.20 3.45
C ALA A 101 6.51 14.46 4.84
N ALA A 102 6.06 13.43 5.56
CA ALA A 102 5.60 13.54 6.95
C ALA A 102 6.73 13.98 7.90
N GLN A 103 7.95 13.48 7.71
CA GLN A 103 9.13 13.96 8.45
C GLN A 103 9.42 15.44 8.17
N ARG A 104 9.39 15.85 6.89
CA ARG A 104 9.56 17.27 6.50
C ARG A 104 8.47 18.17 7.09
N ALA A 105 7.24 17.68 7.10
CA ALA A 105 6.09 18.32 7.73
C ALA A 105 6.14 18.31 9.27
N ARG A 106 7.15 17.66 9.87
CA ARG A 106 7.37 17.53 11.32
C ARG A 106 6.18 16.89 12.05
N LEU A 107 5.52 15.94 11.40
CA LEU A 107 4.51 15.13 12.08
C LEU A 107 5.19 14.22 13.12
N HIS A 108 4.58 14.13 14.30
CA HIS A 108 5.03 13.19 15.34
C HIS A 108 4.56 11.77 15.07
N GLU A 109 3.33 11.63 14.56
CA GLU A 109 2.71 10.35 14.28
C GLU A 109 2.08 10.32 12.89
N VAL A 110 2.00 9.14 12.31
CA VAL A 110 1.40 8.89 10.99
C VAL A 110 0.47 7.68 11.03
N PRO A 111 -0.62 7.69 10.26
CA PRO A 111 -1.45 6.51 10.11
C PRO A 111 -0.70 5.45 9.31
N VAL A 112 -0.73 4.23 9.83
CA VAL A 112 -0.11 3.07 9.23
C VAL A 112 -1.07 1.89 9.17
N VAL A 113 -0.85 1.00 8.22
CA VAL A 113 -1.43 -0.35 8.22
C VAL A 113 -0.29 -1.32 8.39
N VAL A 114 -0.38 -2.15 9.42
CA VAL A 114 0.66 -3.15 9.69
C VAL A 114 0.25 -4.47 9.08
N ARG A 115 1.18 -5.07 8.33
CA ARG A 115 1.02 -6.36 7.68
C ARG A 115 2.22 -7.24 8.02
N ASP A 116 1.95 -8.51 8.26
CA ASP A 116 3.00 -9.50 8.45
C ASP A 116 3.43 -10.00 7.08
N PHE A 117 4.44 -9.35 6.52
CA PHE A 117 5.15 -9.80 5.32
C PHE A 117 6.55 -10.28 5.71
N ASP A 118 7.11 -11.23 4.96
CA ASP A 118 8.52 -11.55 5.04
C ASP A 118 9.40 -10.58 4.21
N ASP A 119 10.72 -10.75 4.25
CA ASP A 119 11.68 -9.88 3.56
C ASP A 119 11.53 -9.93 2.04
N ALA A 120 11.26 -11.12 1.49
CA ALA A 120 11.09 -11.31 0.05
C ALA A 120 9.77 -10.68 -0.43
N GLU A 121 8.67 -10.94 0.26
CA GLU A 121 7.36 -10.35 -0.01
C GLU A 121 7.41 -8.82 0.08
N THR A 122 8.14 -8.28 1.06
CA THR A 122 8.31 -6.83 1.22
C THR A 122 8.99 -6.20 0.02
N LEU A 123 10.09 -6.79 -0.43
CA LEU A 123 10.86 -6.29 -1.57
C LEU A 123 10.09 -6.46 -2.89
N GLU A 124 9.34 -7.55 -3.03
CA GLU A 124 8.46 -7.81 -4.16
C GLU A 124 7.36 -6.74 -4.27
N ILE A 125 6.66 -6.45 -3.16
CA ILE A 125 5.61 -5.41 -3.12
C ILE A 125 6.19 -4.04 -3.45
N ALA A 126 7.36 -3.70 -2.90
CA ALA A 126 8.05 -2.46 -3.21
C ALA A 126 8.43 -2.35 -4.69
N LEU A 127 8.87 -3.46 -5.31
CA LEU A 127 9.18 -3.52 -6.73
C LEU A 127 7.93 -3.33 -7.59
N ILE A 128 6.81 -3.96 -7.23
CA ILE A 128 5.52 -3.81 -7.92
C ILE A 128 5.02 -2.36 -7.85
N GLU A 129 5.07 -1.71 -6.69
CA GLU A 129 4.68 -0.30 -6.53
C GLU A 129 5.57 0.61 -7.38
N ASN A 130 6.87 0.37 -7.39
CA ASN A 130 7.80 1.15 -8.20
C ASN A 130 7.56 0.97 -9.72
N ILE A 131 7.12 -0.21 -10.17
CA ILE A 131 6.73 -0.45 -11.57
C ILE A 131 5.46 0.32 -11.95
N GLN A 132 4.50 0.44 -11.03
CA GLN A 132 3.23 1.13 -11.27
C GLN A 132 3.36 2.67 -11.34
N ARG A 133 4.59 3.19 -11.32
CA ARG A 133 4.87 4.62 -11.39
C ARG A 133 4.74 5.13 -12.83
N GLU A 134 4.12 6.29 -13.01
CA GLU A 134 3.84 6.87 -14.33
C GLU A 134 5.10 7.35 -15.09
N ASP A 135 6.19 7.65 -14.38
CA ASP A 135 7.45 8.19 -14.93
C ASP A 135 8.57 7.13 -15.06
N LEU A 136 8.24 5.84 -15.08
CA LEU A 136 9.24 4.79 -15.27
C LEU A 136 9.72 4.75 -16.73
N ASN A 137 11.04 4.67 -16.95
CA ASN A 137 11.56 4.55 -18.31
C ASN A 137 11.56 3.08 -18.80
N ALA A 138 11.57 2.87 -20.13
CA ALA A 138 11.45 1.54 -20.72
C ALA A 138 12.56 0.55 -20.30
N ILE A 139 13.76 1.05 -19.96
CA ILE A 139 14.88 0.21 -19.49
C ILE A 139 14.66 -0.20 -18.03
N GLU A 140 14.27 0.75 -17.16
CA GLU A 140 13.91 0.48 -15.77
C GLU A 140 12.72 -0.48 -15.67
N GLU A 141 11.72 -0.30 -16.53
CA GLU A 141 10.56 -1.19 -16.62
C GLU A 141 10.97 -2.62 -16.98
N ALA A 142 11.80 -2.78 -18.03
CA ALA A 142 12.31 -4.08 -18.44
C ALA A 142 13.16 -4.75 -17.34
N GLN A 143 14.02 -3.98 -16.66
CA GLN A 143 14.83 -4.49 -15.54
C GLN A 143 13.95 -4.94 -14.37
N ALA A 144 12.92 -4.17 -14.04
CA ALA A 144 12.00 -4.52 -12.97
C ALA A 144 11.19 -5.78 -13.28
N TYR A 145 10.74 -5.97 -14.53
CA TYR A 145 10.11 -7.21 -14.98
C TYR A 145 11.06 -8.40 -14.93
N GLN A 146 12.32 -8.22 -15.34
CA GLN A 146 13.33 -9.27 -15.27
C GLN A 146 13.55 -9.73 -13.83
N ARG A 147 13.59 -8.78 -12.88
CA ARG A 147 13.71 -9.09 -11.45
C ARG A 147 12.48 -9.83 -10.93
N LEU A 148 11.26 -9.38 -11.25
CA LEU A 148 10.04 -10.09 -10.84
C LEU A 148 9.97 -11.53 -11.39
N ALA A 149 10.37 -11.74 -12.64
CA ALA A 149 10.39 -13.07 -13.24
C ALA A 149 11.51 -13.96 -12.67
N GLY A 150 12.71 -13.39 -12.48
CA GLY A 150 13.91 -14.14 -12.09
C GLY A 150 14.02 -14.39 -10.58
N GLU A 151 13.81 -13.37 -9.76
CA GLU A 151 13.97 -13.44 -8.29
C GLU A 151 12.70 -13.98 -7.60
N TYR A 152 11.52 -13.67 -8.14
CA TYR A 152 10.23 -13.97 -7.50
C TYR A 152 9.35 -14.96 -8.29
N GLY A 153 9.84 -15.44 -9.45
CA GLY A 153 9.18 -16.50 -10.23
C GLY A 153 7.87 -16.10 -10.91
N HIS A 154 7.59 -14.80 -11.08
CA HIS A 154 6.37 -14.35 -11.75
C HIS A 154 6.33 -14.76 -13.22
N THR A 155 5.22 -15.33 -13.65
CA THR A 155 5.00 -15.65 -15.06
C THR A 155 4.60 -14.40 -15.84
N GLN A 156 4.78 -14.42 -17.17
CA GLN A 156 4.35 -13.30 -18.04
C GLN A 156 2.86 -12.98 -17.89
N GLU A 157 2.02 -13.96 -17.58
CA GLU A 157 0.58 -13.75 -17.35
C GLU A 157 0.31 -12.99 -16.05
N VAL A 158 1.05 -13.28 -14.97
CA VAL A 158 0.93 -12.59 -13.70
C VAL A 158 1.46 -11.16 -13.82
N LEU A 159 2.61 -10.98 -14.47
CA LEU A 159 3.17 -9.66 -14.78
C LEU A 159 2.20 -8.81 -15.60
N ALA A 160 1.56 -9.38 -16.62
CA ALA A 160 0.56 -8.66 -17.42
C ALA A 160 -0.61 -8.14 -16.57
N LYS A 161 -1.08 -8.91 -15.57
CA LYS A 161 -2.16 -8.50 -14.65
C LYS A 161 -1.73 -7.40 -13.69
N ILE A 162 -0.47 -7.39 -13.27
CA ILE A 162 0.09 -6.35 -12.39
C ILE A 162 0.15 -5.00 -13.12
N VAL A 163 0.42 -5.01 -14.44
CA VAL A 163 0.60 -3.81 -15.28
C VAL A 163 -0.72 -3.32 -15.88
N HIS A 164 -1.61 -4.21 -16.32
CA HIS A 164 -2.87 -3.87 -17.00
C HIS A 164 -3.92 -3.18 -16.12
N LYS A 165 -3.66 -2.97 -14.82
CA LYS A 165 -4.56 -2.18 -13.96
C LYS A 165 -4.29 -0.67 -14.01
N SER A 166 -3.23 -0.22 -14.69
CA SER A 166 -2.85 1.21 -14.73
C SER A 166 -3.00 1.88 -16.10
N ARG A 167 -3.62 1.23 -17.11
CA ARG A 167 -3.86 1.83 -18.43
C ARG A 167 -5.35 1.86 -18.77
#